data_AF-M4QJB3-F1
#
_entry.id   AF-M4QJB3-F1
#
_cell.length_a   1.000
_cell.length_b   1.000
_cell.length_c   1.000
_cell.angle_alpha   90.00
_cell.angle_beta   90.00
_cell.angle_gamma   90.00
#
_symmetry.space_group_name_H-M   'P 1'
#
loop_
_entity.id
_entity.type
_entity.pdbx_description
1 polymer ?
#
loop_
_entity_poly.entity_id
_entity_poly.type
_entity_poly.pdbx_seq_one_letter_code
_entity_poly.pdbx_strand_id
1 'polypeptide(L)'
;MIRLFTFAIITVFLIVISRLALQRAYKYIKLNKKINNTESKTRLSIRLVSTVPYYLPLFEGLQNFGQYVLPDYPVAAIPLYKKIILPMLIFYMNHAILGLVTFFALYYVLVRNKSPIPVHQLVRFNSMQSILLFLVGSLFGAVFRAFPIEFRISFLGLMVCNMMFWFVLSTITYSIVKAVQGKYSNIPVISEAVRIQISGYST
;
A
#
# COMPACT_ATOMS: atom_id res chain seq x y z
N MET A 1 35.22 -21.85 -22.56
CA MET A 1 34.56 -20.54 -22.36
C MET A 1 33.46 -20.57 -21.30
N ILE A 2 32.47 -21.47 -21.34
CA ILE A 2 31.34 -21.52 -20.37
C ILE A 2 31.79 -21.53 -18.89
N ARG A 3 32.82 -22.32 -18.53
CA ARG A 3 33.29 -22.41 -17.14
C ARG A 3 33.90 -21.11 -16.60
N LEU A 4 34.52 -20.30 -17.45
CA LEU A 4 35.11 -19.02 -17.02
C LEU A 4 34.01 -17.99 -16.69
N PHE A 5 32.92 -18.03 -17.46
CA PHE A 5 31.77 -17.15 -17.27
C PHE A 5 31.01 -17.44 -15.95
N THR A 6 30.87 -18.71 -15.59
CA THR A 6 30.24 -19.09 -14.32
C THR A 6 31.08 -18.70 -13.11
N PHE A 7 32.41 -18.79 -13.19
CA PHE A 7 33.30 -18.31 -12.12
C PHE A 7 33.21 -16.79 -11.95
N ALA A 8 33.10 -16.02 -13.04
CA ALA A 8 32.95 -14.57 -12.98
C ALA A 8 31.64 -14.12 -12.30
N ILE A 9 30.53 -14.84 -12.53
CA ILE A 9 29.24 -14.52 -11.89
C ILE A 9 29.31 -14.77 -10.37
N ILE A 10 29.93 -15.87 -9.95
CA ILE A 10 30.03 -16.25 -8.53
C ILE A 10 30.92 -15.26 -7.76
N THR A 11 32.03 -14.82 -8.35
CA THR A 11 32.95 -13.86 -7.69
C THR A 11 32.30 -12.48 -7.54
N VAL A 12 31.55 -12.01 -8.55
CA VAL A 12 30.76 -10.77 -8.44
C VAL A 12 29.71 -10.89 -7.34
N PHE A 13 29.02 -12.03 -7.22
CA PHE A 13 28.01 -12.24 -6.20
C PHE A 13 28.60 -12.25 -4.77
N LEU A 14 29.76 -12.89 -4.58
CA LEU A 14 30.47 -12.92 -3.28
C LEU A 14 30.96 -11.54 -2.85
N ILE A 15 31.44 -10.71 -3.79
CA ILE A 15 31.87 -9.33 -3.50
C ILE A 15 30.67 -8.46 -3.09
N VAL A 16 29.52 -8.62 -3.74
CA VAL A 16 28.28 -7.91 -3.38
C VAL A 16 27.81 -8.30 -1.97
N ILE A 17 27.83 -9.59 -1.62
CA ILE A 17 27.45 -10.07 -0.28
C ILE A 17 28.41 -9.54 0.80
N SER A 18 29.72 -9.58 0.56
CA SER A 18 30.75 -9.08 1.49
C SER A 18 30.58 -7.58 1.77
N ARG A 19 30.30 -6.78 0.72
CA ARG A 19 29.99 -5.34 0.89
C ARG A 19 28.71 -5.11 1.70
N LEU A 20 27.67 -5.91 1.49
CA LEU A 20 26.41 -5.79 2.25
C LEU A 20 26.60 -6.13 3.75
N ALA A 21 27.47 -7.09 4.08
CA ALA A 21 27.78 -7.47 5.46
C ALA A 21 28.55 -6.36 6.21
N LEU A 22 29.61 -5.82 5.58
CA LEU A 22 30.40 -4.72 6.14
C LEU A 22 29.55 -3.45 6.34
N GLN A 23 28.65 -3.15 5.41
CA GLN A 23 27.70 -2.03 5.55
C GLN A 23 26.74 -2.22 6.74
N ARG A 24 26.26 -3.44 6.99
CA ARG A 24 25.37 -3.74 8.13
C ARG A 24 26.07 -3.57 9.47
N ALA A 25 27.31 -4.05 9.59
CA ALA A 25 28.11 -3.91 10.80
C ALA A 25 28.46 -2.45 11.13
N TYR A 26 28.89 -1.67 10.13
CA TYR A 26 29.17 -0.25 10.30
C TYR A 26 27.90 0.55 10.67
N LYS A 27 26.77 0.21 10.05
CA LYS A 27 25.47 0.82 10.35
C LYS A 27 25.01 0.52 11.78
N TYR A 28 25.30 -0.65 12.32
CA TYR A 28 24.96 -1.05 13.69
C TYR A 28 25.72 -0.24 14.76
N ILE A 29 27.02 -0.01 14.58
CA ILE A 29 27.85 0.76 15.53
C ILE A 29 27.45 2.25 15.53
N LYS A 30 27.15 2.82 14.35
CA LYS A 30 26.59 4.19 14.23
C LYS A 30 25.14 4.29 14.74
N LEU A 31 24.42 3.17 14.80
CA LEU A 31 23.03 3.09 15.25
C LEU A 31 22.90 3.47 16.73
N ASN A 32 23.81 3.01 17.59
CA ASN A 32 23.68 3.11 19.05
C ASN A 32 23.77 4.55 19.58
N LYS A 33 24.67 5.36 19.04
CA LYS A 33 24.82 6.79 19.39
C LYS A 33 23.70 7.67 18.80
N LYS A 34 22.98 7.17 17.78
CA LYS A 34 21.83 7.85 17.16
C LYS A 34 20.54 7.62 17.96
N ILE A 35 20.45 6.59 18.83
CA ILE A 35 19.20 6.06 19.42
C ILE A 35 18.34 7.12 20.12
N ASN A 36 18.92 8.01 20.94
CA ASN A 36 18.11 8.96 21.72
C ASN A 36 17.48 10.09 20.87
N ASN A 37 18.16 10.59 19.83
CA ASN A 37 17.56 11.49 18.83
C ASN A 37 16.82 10.73 17.70
N THR A 38 16.96 9.40 17.66
CA THR A 38 16.32 8.49 16.71
C THR A 38 14.99 7.99 17.24
N GLU A 39 14.71 7.92 18.54
CA GLU A 39 13.39 7.47 19.01
C GLU A 39 12.25 8.35 18.48
N SER A 40 12.36 9.68 18.55
CA SER A 40 11.34 10.60 18.03
C SER A 40 11.27 10.57 16.50
N LYS A 41 12.42 10.61 15.80
CA LYS A 41 12.49 10.51 14.33
C LYS A 41 12.04 9.15 13.80
N THR A 42 12.32 8.05 14.50
CA THR A 42 11.89 6.69 14.19
C THR A 42 10.40 6.52 14.39
N ARG A 43 9.82 7.12 15.45
CA ARG A 43 8.37 7.16 15.63
C ARG A 43 7.69 7.90 14.46
N LEU A 44 8.23 9.03 14.03
CA LEU A 44 7.72 9.75 12.85
C LEU A 44 7.88 8.94 11.56
N SER A 45 9.06 8.33 11.33
CA SER A 45 9.26 7.51 10.13
C SER A 45 8.38 6.28 10.09
N ILE A 46 8.14 5.62 11.24
CA ILE A 46 7.21 4.49 11.35
C ILE A 46 5.79 4.94 10.99
N ARG A 47 5.36 6.09 11.48
CA ARG A 47 4.04 6.68 11.17
C ARG A 47 3.90 6.95 9.67
N LEU A 48 4.90 7.57 9.05
CA LEU A 48 4.90 7.87 7.61
C LEU A 48 4.99 6.61 6.74
N VAL A 49 5.82 5.63 7.12
CA VAL A 49 5.89 4.35 6.38
C VAL A 49 4.57 3.57 6.50
N SER A 50 3.86 3.70 7.62
CA SER A 50 2.55 3.06 7.82
C SER A 50 1.46 3.61 6.90
N THR A 51 1.63 4.79 6.29
CA THR A 51 0.64 5.34 5.34
C THR A 51 0.84 4.82 3.91
N VAL A 52 2.06 4.42 3.55
CA VAL A 52 2.42 4.00 2.18
C VAL A 52 1.53 2.87 1.64
N PRO A 53 1.19 1.82 2.41
CA PRO A 53 0.35 0.75 1.89
C PRO A 53 -0.99 1.25 1.36
N TYR A 54 -1.56 2.32 1.92
CA TYR A 54 -2.90 2.82 1.55
C TYR A 54 -2.97 3.44 0.15
N TYR A 55 -1.84 3.68 -0.52
CA TYR A 55 -1.86 4.06 -1.94
C TYR A 55 -2.45 2.95 -2.83
N LEU A 56 -2.29 1.68 -2.45
CA LEU A 56 -2.83 0.55 -3.20
C LEU A 56 -4.38 0.60 -3.30
N PRO A 57 -5.15 0.59 -2.19
CA PRO A 57 -6.60 0.72 -2.25
C PRO A 57 -7.05 2.09 -2.77
N LEU A 58 -6.23 3.13 -2.66
CA LEU A 58 -6.55 4.44 -3.22
C LEU A 58 -6.59 4.41 -4.75
N PHE A 59 -5.53 3.89 -5.38
CA PHE A 59 -5.49 3.76 -6.84
C PHE A 59 -6.55 2.79 -7.35
N GLU A 60 -6.79 1.71 -6.63
CA GLU A 60 -7.86 0.77 -6.95
C GLU A 60 -9.25 1.43 -6.89
N GLY A 61 -9.54 2.22 -5.85
CA GLY A 61 -10.79 2.98 -5.74
C GLY A 61 -10.95 4.06 -6.81
N LEU A 62 -9.86 4.75 -7.17
CA LEU A 62 -9.83 5.74 -8.24
C LEU A 62 -10.09 5.10 -9.61
N GLN A 63 -9.46 3.95 -9.88
CA GLN A 63 -9.69 3.19 -11.11
C GLN A 63 -11.13 2.68 -11.17
N ASN A 64 -11.66 2.11 -10.09
CA ASN A 64 -12.97 1.46 -10.11
C ASN A 64 -14.14 2.45 -10.11
N PHE A 65 -14.04 3.55 -9.35
CA PHE A 65 -15.16 4.49 -9.16
C PHE A 65 -14.81 5.90 -9.61
N GLY A 66 -13.56 6.35 -9.41
CA GLY A 66 -13.13 7.70 -9.73
C GLY A 66 -13.32 8.08 -11.20
N GLN A 67 -13.10 7.14 -12.14
CA GLN A 67 -13.30 7.40 -13.57
C GLN A 67 -14.74 7.81 -13.95
N TYR A 68 -15.74 7.36 -13.18
CA TYR A 68 -17.15 7.63 -13.44
C TYR A 68 -17.62 8.94 -12.81
N VAL A 69 -17.00 9.36 -11.71
CA VAL A 69 -17.49 10.47 -10.88
C VAL A 69 -16.65 11.74 -11.03
N LEU A 70 -15.33 11.60 -11.24
CA LEU A 70 -14.42 12.74 -11.35
C LEU A 70 -14.67 13.70 -12.52
N PRO A 71 -15.16 13.24 -13.71
CA PRO A 71 -15.51 14.14 -14.80
C PRO A 71 -16.61 15.17 -14.43
N ASP A 72 -17.52 14.80 -13.51
CA ASP A 72 -18.71 15.59 -13.17
C ASP A 72 -18.48 16.57 -12.01
N TYR A 73 -17.32 16.52 -11.32
CA TYR A 73 -17.04 17.41 -10.19
C TYR A 73 -16.62 18.81 -10.65
N PRO A 74 -17.26 19.90 -10.19
CA PRO A 74 -16.95 21.27 -10.63
C PRO A 74 -15.76 21.94 -9.88
N VAL A 75 -14.78 21.19 -9.35
CA VAL A 75 -13.90 21.67 -8.27
C VAL A 75 -12.50 22.10 -8.72
N ALA A 76 -11.98 23.16 -8.10
CA ALA A 76 -10.59 23.65 -8.19
C ALA A 76 -9.49 22.63 -7.79
N ALA A 77 -9.86 21.44 -7.31
CA ALA A 77 -8.95 20.32 -7.05
C ALA A 77 -8.63 19.50 -8.32
N ILE A 78 -9.43 19.63 -9.38
CA ILE A 78 -9.22 18.94 -10.66
C ILE A 78 -7.83 19.21 -11.27
N PRO A 79 -7.30 20.45 -11.32
CA PRO A 79 -5.98 20.71 -11.89
C PRO A 79 -4.88 19.96 -11.13
N LEU A 80 -4.96 19.87 -9.80
CA LEU A 80 -3.97 19.20 -8.96
C LEU A 80 -4.08 17.67 -9.10
N TYR A 81 -5.30 17.14 -9.15
CA TYR A 81 -5.56 15.74 -9.50
C TYR A 81 -5.00 15.39 -10.87
N LYS A 82 -5.33 16.17 -11.92
CA LYS A 82 -4.89 15.96 -13.30
C LYS A 82 -3.36 16.02 -13.45
N LYS A 83 -2.70 16.88 -12.68
CA LYS A 83 -1.24 17.07 -12.78
C LYS A 83 -0.45 16.00 -12.00
N ILE A 84 -0.92 15.60 -10.82
CA ILE A 84 -0.13 14.76 -9.89
C ILE A 84 -0.61 13.32 -9.90
N ILE A 85 -1.91 13.09 -9.70
CA ILE A 85 -2.47 11.75 -9.47
C ILE A 85 -2.79 11.06 -10.80
N LEU A 86 -3.38 11.77 -11.75
CA LEU A 86 -3.82 11.21 -13.02
C LEU A 86 -2.70 10.50 -13.83
N PRO A 87 -1.48 11.04 -14.01
CA PRO A 87 -0.45 10.30 -14.75
C PRO A 87 -0.05 9.00 -14.05
N MET A 88 0.04 8.99 -12.72
CA MET A 88 0.29 7.77 -11.94
C MET A 88 -0.86 6.77 -12.06
N LEU A 89 -2.10 7.27 -12.02
CA LEU A 89 -3.29 6.45 -12.18
C LEU A 89 -3.37 5.83 -13.57
N ILE A 90 -3.09 6.58 -14.64
CA ILE A 90 -3.05 6.05 -16.01
C ILE A 90 -1.99 4.95 -16.13
N PHE A 91 -0.80 5.17 -15.56
CA PHE A 91 0.23 4.12 -15.52
C PHE A 91 -0.25 2.87 -14.79
N TYR A 92 -0.93 3.02 -13.65
CA TYR A 92 -1.52 1.90 -12.91
C TYR A 92 -2.60 1.18 -13.74
N MET A 93 -3.54 1.91 -14.35
CA MET A 93 -4.63 1.37 -15.16
C MET A 93 -4.15 0.63 -16.41
N ASN A 94 -3.07 1.11 -17.03
CA ASN A 94 -2.49 0.48 -18.22
C ASN A 94 -1.83 -0.87 -17.93
N HIS A 95 -1.51 -1.16 -16.67
CA HIS A 95 -0.85 -2.39 -16.26
C HIS A 95 -1.69 -3.14 -15.22
N ALA A 96 -2.67 -3.91 -15.70
CA ALA A 96 -3.61 -4.67 -14.85
C ALA A 96 -2.93 -5.56 -13.78
N ILE A 97 -1.69 -5.99 -14.01
CA ILE A 97 -0.91 -6.84 -13.10
C ILE A 97 -0.33 -6.06 -11.90
N LEU A 98 -0.19 -4.73 -11.98
CA LEU A 98 0.47 -3.93 -10.94
C LEU A 98 -0.23 -4.00 -9.58
N GLY A 99 -1.57 -3.98 -9.55
CA GLY A 99 -2.33 -4.13 -8.30
C GLY A 99 -2.00 -5.45 -7.61
N LEU A 100 -2.00 -6.54 -8.38
CA LEU A 100 -1.72 -7.89 -7.87
C LEU A 100 -0.27 -8.06 -7.41
N VAL A 101 0.71 -7.57 -8.20
CA VAL A 101 2.12 -7.62 -7.82
C VAL A 101 2.39 -6.77 -6.58
N THR A 102 1.78 -5.58 -6.48
CA THR A 102 1.90 -4.71 -5.31
C THR A 102 1.29 -5.36 -4.08
N PHE A 103 0.14 -6.02 -4.21
CA PHE A 103 -0.47 -6.82 -3.16
C PHE A 103 0.50 -7.90 -2.62
N PHE A 104 1.07 -8.73 -3.50
CA PHE A 104 1.99 -9.79 -3.07
C PHE A 104 3.29 -9.23 -2.50
N ALA A 105 3.80 -8.14 -3.07
CA ALA A 105 5.00 -7.46 -2.57
C ALA A 105 4.77 -6.89 -1.15
N LEU A 106 3.66 -6.18 -0.92
CA LEU A 106 3.31 -5.67 0.40
C LEU A 106 3.13 -6.80 1.42
N TYR A 107 2.44 -7.88 1.03
CA TYR A 107 2.25 -9.03 1.92
C TYR A 107 3.58 -9.71 2.28
N TYR A 108 4.41 -10.02 1.28
CA TYR A 108 5.67 -10.72 1.49
C TYR A 108 6.66 -9.89 2.33
N VAL A 109 6.78 -8.60 2.04
CA VAL A 109 7.77 -7.71 2.66
C VAL A 109 7.33 -7.23 4.04
N LEU A 110 6.05 -6.84 4.19
CA LEU A 110 5.59 -6.12 5.37
C LEU A 110 4.71 -6.93 6.32
N VAL A 111 4.03 -7.97 5.82
CA VAL A 111 3.03 -8.69 6.62
C VAL A 111 3.56 -10.00 7.16
N ARG A 112 4.19 -10.81 6.30
CA ARG A 112 4.59 -12.18 6.61
C ARG A 112 5.37 -12.28 7.92
N ASN A 113 5.13 -13.34 8.70
CA ASN A 113 5.83 -13.57 9.98
C ASN A 113 7.35 -13.67 9.88
N LYS A 114 7.83 -14.38 8.86
CA LYS A 114 9.25 -14.43 8.50
C LYS A 114 9.51 -13.41 7.39
N SER A 115 9.17 -12.14 7.64
CA SER A 115 9.42 -11.06 6.69
C SER A 115 10.94 -10.87 6.49
N PRO A 116 11.39 -10.48 5.28
CA PRO A 116 12.81 -10.22 5.02
C PRO A 116 13.40 -9.06 5.85
N ILE A 117 12.54 -8.17 6.35
CA ILE A 117 12.89 -6.98 7.11
C ILE A 117 12.12 -7.02 8.44
N PRO A 118 12.71 -6.64 9.59
CA PRO A 118 11.96 -6.48 10.83
C PRO A 118 10.99 -5.29 10.70
N VAL A 119 9.70 -5.55 10.88
CA VAL A 119 8.64 -4.55 10.69
C VAL A 119 7.91 -4.28 12.00
N HIS A 120 7.72 -3.01 12.33
CA HIS A 120 6.95 -2.59 13.51
C HIS A 120 5.47 -2.95 13.37
N GLN A 121 4.82 -3.36 14.46
CA GLN A 121 3.43 -3.83 14.47
C GLN A 121 2.43 -2.84 13.83
N LEU A 122 2.64 -1.53 14.03
CA LEU A 122 1.83 -0.49 13.39
C LEU A 122 1.88 -0.57 11.85
N VAL A 123 3.07 -0.79 11.27
CA VAL A 123 3.22 -0.92 9.81
C VAL A 123 2.57 -2.21 9.35
N ARG A 124 2.78 -3.34 10.06
CA ARG A 124 2.15 -4.64 9.74
C ARG A 124 0.61 -4.53 9.72
N PHE A 125 0.06 -3.87 10.74
CA PHE A 125 -1.38 -3.60 10.84
C PHE A 125 -1.90 -2.77 9.67
N ASN A 126 -1.29 -1.62 9.39
CA ASN A 126 -1.75 -0.74 8.31
C ASN A 126 -1.56 -1.37 6.93
N SER A 127 -0.49 -2.14 6.73
CA SER A 127 -0.29 -2.93 5.51
C SER A 127 -1.39 -3.97 5.31
N MET A 128 -1.74 -4.72 6.36
CA MET A 128 -2.81 -5.71 6.28
C MET A 128 -4.17 -5.10 6.06
N GLN A 129 -4.46 -4.00 6.76
CA GLN A 129 -5.71 -3.26 6.57
C GLN A 129 -5.82 -2.70 5.16
N SER A 130 -4.73 -2.15 4.62
CA SER A 130 -4.69 -1.65 3.25
C SER A 130 -4.93 -2.76 2.22
N ILE A 131 -4.28 -3.91 2.41
CA ILE A 131 -4.47 -5.09 1.58
C ILE A 131 -5.93 -5.55 1.60
N LEU A 132 -6.56 -5.61 2.79
CA LEU A 132 -7.95 -6.02 2.91
C LEU A 132 -8.91 -5.02 2.26
N LEU A 133 -8.65 -3.71 2.41
CA LEU A 133 -9.39 -2.66 1.71
C LEU A 133 -9.23 -2.75 0.19
N PHE A 134 -8.04 -3.09 -0.30
CA PHE A 134 -7.79 -3.32 -1.72
C PHE A 134 -8.64 -4.48 -2.23
N LEU A 135 -8.61 -5.63 -1.56
CA LEU A 135 -9.40 -6.81 -1.97
C LEU A 135 -10.91 -6.52 -1.98
N VAL A 136 -11.43 -5.86 -0.94
CA VAL A 136 -12.85 -5.49 -0.86
C VAL A 136 -13.21 -4.48 -1.94
N GLY A 137 -12.38 -3.46 -2.16
CA GLY A 137 -12.57 -2.46 -3.20
C GLY A 137 -12.54 -3.05 -4.62
N SER A 138 -11.60 -3.95 -4.90
CA SER A 138 -11.52 -4.68 -6.16
C SER A 138 -12.75 -5.56 -6.38
N LEU A 139 -13.25 -6.23 -5.34
CA LEU A 139 -14.45 -7.05 -5.41
C LEU A 139 -15.67 -6.20 -5.78
N PHE A 140 -15.91 -5.09 -5.06
CA PHE A 140 -17.01 -4.18 -5.40
C PHE A 140 -16.87 -3.59 -6.81
N GLY A 141 -15.66 -3.21 -7.22
CA GLY A 141 -15.41 -2.73 -8.57
C GLY A 141 -15.70 -3.78 -9.66
N ALA A 142 -15.30 -5.03 -9.41
CA ALA A 142 -15.59 -6.15 -10.31
C ALA A 142 -17.09 -6.44 -10.41
N VAL A 143 -17.80 -6.45 -9.27
CA VAL A 143 -19.25 -6.61 -9.22
C VAL A 143 -19.96 -5.47 -9.96
N PHE A 144 -19.53 -4.22 -9.76
CA PHE A 144 -20.10 -3.07 -10.47
C PHE A 144 -19.93 -3.19 -11.99
N ARG A 145 -18.73 -3.62 -12.45
CA ARG A 145 -18.47 -3.87 -13.88
C ARG A 145 -19.27 -5.02 -14.46
N ALA A 146 -19.72 -5.97 -13.65
CA ALA A 146 -20.55 -7.08 -14.10
C ALA A 146 -22.01 -6.68 -14.39
N PHE A 147 -22.48 -5.53 -13.89
CA PHE A 147 -23.81 -5.01 -14.24
C PHE A 147 -23.91 -4.57 -15.71
N PRO A 148 -25.11 -4.54 -16.30
CA PRO A 148 -25.34 -4.02 -17.66
C PRO A 148 -24.87 -2.58 -17.83
N ILE A 149 -24.49 -2.19 -19.06
CA ILE A 149 -24.01 -0.83 -19.35
C ILE A 149 -25.06 0.23 -19.03
N GLU A 150 -26.33 -0.08 -19.28
CA GLU A 150 -27.49 0.77 -19.03
C GLU A 150 -27.59 1.14 -17.55
N PHE A 151 -27.33 0.18 -16.66
CA PHE A 151 -27.30 0.43 -15.22
C PHE A 151 -26.12 1.32 -14.84
N ARG A 152 -24.91 1.05 -15.36
CA ARG A 152 -23.69 1.77 -14.96
C ARG A 152 -23.73 3.26 -15.31
N ILE A 153 -24.34 3.62 -16.44
CA ILE A 153 -24.49 5.01 -16.88
C ILE A 153 -25.80 5.65 -16.39
N SER A 154 -26.69 4.88 -15.78
CA SER A 154 -27.92 5.41 -15.19
C SER A 154 -27.61 6.33 -14.01
N PHE A 155 -28.58 7.17 -13.68
CA PHE A 155 -28.52 8.02 -12.48
C PHE A 155 -28.26 7.20 -11.20
N LEU A 156 -28.88 6.02 -11.09
CA LEU A 156 -28.69 5.12 -9.94
C LEU A 156 -27.26 4.55 -9.91
N GLY A 157 -26.74 4.11 -11.06
CA GLY A 157 -25.36 3.63 -11.18
C GLY A 157 -24.34 4.69 -10.78
N LEU A 158 -24.54 5.92 -11.25
CA LEU A 158 -23.68 7.06 -10.90
C LEU A 158 -23.78 7.40 -9.41
N MET A 159 -24.96 7.36 -8.80
CA MET A 159 -25.15 7.54 -7.35
C MET A 159 -24.38 6.48 -6.55
N VAL A 160 -24.46 5.21 -6.94
CA VAL A 160 -23.73 4.11 -6.29
C VAL A 160 -22.22 4.32 -6.43
N CYS A 161 -21.73 4.65 -7.63
CA CYS A 161 -20.32 4.96 -7.84
C CYS A 161 -19.85 6.13 -6.98
N ASN A 162 -20.64 7.21 -6.89
CA ASN A 162 -20.30 8.37 -6.08
C ASN A 162 -20.24 8.03 -4.58
N MET A 163 -21.22 7.26 -4.09
CA MET A 163 -21.24 6.78 -2.70
C MET A 163 -20.02 5.89 -2.40
N MET A 164 -19.71 4.94 -3.27
CA MET A 164 -18.56 4.03 -3.12
C MET A 164 -17.23 4.79 -3.19
N PHE A 165 -17.12 5.77 -4.09
CA PHE A 165 -15.94 6.62 -4.21
C PHE A 165 -15.65 7.38 -2.91
N TRP A 166 -16.67 8.04 -2.35
CA TRP A 166 -16.53 8.75 -1.07
C TRP A 166 -16.30 7.81 0.11
N PHE A 167 -16.92 6.62 0.09
CA PHE A 167 -16.70 5.61 1.12
C PHE A 167 -15.23 5.16 1.13
N VAL A 168 -14.65 4.83 -0.02
CA VAL A 168 -13.24 4.43 -0.14
C VAL A 168 -12.32 5.60 0.27
N LEU A 169 -12.55 6.80 -0.27
CA LEU A 169 -11.73 7.97 0.01
C LEU A 169 -11.74 8.34 1.50
N SER A 170 -12.91 8.32 2.13
CA SER A 170 -13.06 8.65 3.56
C SER A 170 -12.39 7.59 4.44
N THR A 171 -12.56 6.32 4.10
CA THR A 171 -11.98 5.19 4.85
C THR A 171 -10.44 5.20 4.80
N ILE A 172 -9.88 5.48 3.61
CA ILE A 172 -8.44 5.61 3.42
C ILE A 172 -7.92 6.83 4.17
N THR A 173 -8.55 8.00 3.99
CA THR A 173 -8.17 9.23 4.68
C THR A 173 -8.18 9.06 6.20
N TYR A 174 -9.24 8.47 6.76
CA TYR A 174 -9.35 8.14 8.17
C TYR A 174 -8.19 7.25 8.64
N SER A 175 -7.86 6.22 7.87
CA SER A 175 -6.78 5.28 8.21
C SER A 175 -5.41 5.94 8.15
N ILE A 176 -5.15 6.78 7.15
CA ILE A 176 -3.92 7.57 7.02
C ILE A 176 -3.78 8.52 8.21
N VAL A 177 -4.83 9.26 8.58
CA VAL A 177 -4.80 10.18 9.72
C VAL A 177 -4.48 9.44 11.01
N LYS A 178 -5.09 8.26 11.26
CA LYS A 178 -4.78 7.43 12.44
C LYS A 178 -3.34 6.91 12.41
N ALA A 179 -2.85 6.46 11.25
CA ALA A 179 -1.47 6.02 11.09
C ALA A 179 -0.46 7.13 11.36
N VAL A 180 -0.71 8.36 10.89
CA VAL A 180 0.12 9.55 11.17
C VAL A 180 0.11 9.90 12.66
N GLN A 181 -1.02 9.71 13.35
CA GLN A 181 -1.11 9.86 14.81
C GLN A 181 -0.40 8.73 15.57
N GLY A 182 0.03 7.66 14.89
CA GLY A 182 0.61 6.46 15.50
C GLY A 182 -0.42 5.55 16.17
N LYS A 183 -1.70 5.66 15.79
CA LYS A 183 -2.82 4.88 16.33
C LYS A 183 -3.30 3.86 15.29
N TYR A 184 -3.91 2.79 15.78
CA TYR A 184 -4.64 1.84 14.95
C TYR A 184 -5.99 2.44 14.55
N SER A 185 -6.33 2.38 13.27
CA SER A 185 -7.67 2.70 12.79
C SER A 185 -8.63 1.57 13.17
N ASN A 186 -9.88 1.95 13.45
CA ASN A 186 -10.96 1.03 13.77
C ASN A 186 -12.05 1.15 12.72
N ILE A 187 -11.92 0.35 11.66
CA ILE A 187 -12.97 0.11 10.68
C ILE A 187 -13.69 -1.18 11.12
N PRO A 188 -15.02 -1.15 11.31
CA PRO A 188 -15.80 -2.35 11.63
C PRO A 188 -15.50 -3.48 10.65
N VAL A 189 -15.47 -4.72 11.14
CA VAL A 189 -15.16 -5.95 10.37
C VAL A 189 -13.71 -6.01 9.86
N ILE A 190 -13.24 -4.99 9.13
CA ILE A 190 -11.91 -4.96 8.49
C ILE A 190 -10.80 -4.93 9.53
N SER A 191 -10.83 -3.96 10.46
CA SER A 191 -9.76 -3.83 11.46
C SER A 191 -9.79 -4.97 12.48
N GLU A 192 -10.95 -5.60 12.70
CA GLU A 192 -11.09 -6.80 13.54
C GLU A 192 -10.44 -8.01 12.88
N ALA A 193 -10.75 -8.26 11.60
CA ALA A 193 -10.11 -9.33 10.83
C ALA A 193 -8.57 -9.18 10.80
N VAL A 194 -8.08 -7.95 10.63
CA VAL A 194 -6.64 -7.65 10.68
C VAL A 194 -6.05 -7.96 12.06
N ARG A 195 -6.73 -7.58 13.15
CA ARG A 195 -6.27 -7.88 14.51
C ARG A 195 -6.16 -9.39 14.74
N ILE A 196 -7.16 -10.16 14.34
CA ILE A 196 -7.18 -11.63 14.47
C ILE A 196 -6.00 -12.25 13.72
N GLN A 197 -5.77 -11.80 12.48
CA GLN A 197 -4.68 -12.32 11.65
C GLN A 197 -3.31 -12.02 12.28
N ILE A 198 -3.14 -10.84 12.86
CA ILE A 198 -1.88 -10.43 13.46
C ILE A 198 -1.67 -11.06 14.86
N SER A 199 -2.72 -11.31 15.63
CA SER A 199 -2.64 -12.01 16.92
C SER A 199 -2.39 -13.51 16.75
N GLY A 200 -2.88 -14.13 15.69
CA GLY A 200 -2.59 -15.53 15.35
C GLY A 200 -1.11 -15.80 15.04
N TYR A 201 -0.31 -14.75 14.91
CA TYR A 201 1.12 -14.82 14.63
C TYR A 201 2.02 -14.67 15.86
N SER A 202 1.46 -14.40 17.04
CA SER A 202 2.19 -14.23 18.33
C SER A 202 2.30 -15.50 19.18
N THR A 203 1.97 -16.66 18.62
CA THR A 203 2.23 -18.01 19.18
C THR A 203 3.27 -18.72 18.35
#